data_AF-A0A075HA58-F1
#
_entry.id   AF-A0A075HA58-F1
#
_cell.length_a   1.000
_cell.length_b   1.000
_cell.length_c   1.000
_cell.angle_alpha   90.00
_cell.angle_beta   90.00
_cell.angle_gamma   90.00
#
_symmetry.space_group_name_H-M   'P 1'
#
loop_
_entity.id
_entity.type
_entity.pdbx_description
1 polymer ?
#
loop_
_entity_poly.entity_id
_entity_poly.type
_entity_poly.pdbx_seq_one_letter_code
_entity_poly.pdbx_strand_id
1 'polypeptide(L)'
;MPFQFIEKQYVKSNTIDKREYQVNIADSIKSQNSIVVLPTGLGKTVIALLSMAESMINNPTKTCMILAPTRVLVHQHYEFLLNSLNLSGTEISVITGEDTIKKRQTKWQNQIVCATPQILQLDINREIIDLEQFSIVIFDEVHRAVGEYAYVPVARSLYSKNSEIIMHGMTASLPSESSKIEEIMNNIHATHIESRDRESEDVKPYVHDTKVEKIEIELTDDIKTISNLIKKTISSYSLKLRNNGQLLPRDPSLKAVLAKSHHIEKDPYLSKRWDIRSNLYSLVRLLHGINIIETQGVDSFSKYVSRLKSKQKSSGVKKLLEHPDFSQAIILTDRLQSLGEDHPKLAKLESIMEANLKGTDKAIIFASYRDTVDKIFEVLHGKGYHVGTLIGKSGQTGQSQKQQLEALAKLKSGEFDIIVATQVGEEGLDVSECKLVVFYDNVSSAIRFTQRLGRTGRRSPGKVVSFITKGTRDETNYYISQQRLSKSQRTIKRMNKNYKKPAEKKGLDKFL
;
A
#
# COMPACT_ATOMS: atom_id res chain seq x y z
N MET A 1 -30.93 9.18 9.24
CA MET A 1 -31.81 8.00 9.01
C MET A 1 -31.77 7.13 10.25
N PRO A 2 -32.88 6.46 10.64
CA PRO A 2 -32.82 5.47 11.73
C PRO A 2 -31.77 4.39 11.38
N PHE A 3 -30.97 3.98 12.36
CA PHE A 3 -29.98 2.92 12.17
C PHE A 3 -30.71 1.61 11.85
N GLN A 4 -30.68 1.21 10.57
CA GLN A 4 -31.08 -0.13 10.17
C GLN A 4 -29.85 -1.01 10.24
N PHE A 5 -29.95 -2.15 10.90
CA PHE A 5 -28.89 -3.14 10.98
C PHE A 5 -29.12 -4.27 9.99
N ILE A 6 -28.07 -4.99 9.63
CA ILE A 6 -28.19 -6.20 8.82
C ILE A 6 -28.71 -7.34 9.70
N GLU A 7 -29.84 -7.92 9.30
CA GLU A 7 -30.41 -9.12 9.93
C GLU A 7 -30.29 -10.31 8.97
N LYS A 8 -29.31 -11.18 9.22
CA LYS A 8 -29.11 -12.46 8.52
C LYS A 8 -28.77 -13.54 9.55
N GLN A 9 -29.09 -14.80 9.27
CA GLN A 9 -28.98 -15.94 10.21
C GLN A 9 -27.64 -16.01 10.97
N TYR A 10 -26.52 -15.86 10.27
CA TYR A 10 -25.18 -15.92 10.88
C TYR A 10 -24.62 -14.57 11.35
N VAL A 11 -25.32 -13.46 11.10
CA VAL A 11 -24.86 -12.11 11.47
C VAL A 11 -25.47 -11.72 12.81
N LYS A 12 -24.62 -11.28 13.75
CA LYS A 12 -25.07 -10.79 15.06
C LYS A 12 -25.97 -9.57 14.87
N SER A 13 -27.14 -9.57 15.50
CA SER A 13 -28.04 -8.42 15.49
C SER A 13 -27.35 -7.17 16.05
N ASN A 14 -27.66 -6.00 15.50
CA ASN A 14 -27.13 -4.70 15.92
C ASN A 14 -25.59 -4.52 15.81
N THR A 15 -24.90 -5.34 15.02
CA THR A 15 -23.42 -5.22 14.87
C THR A 15 -22.97 -4.53 13.59
N ILE A 16 -23.77 -4.61 12.51
CA ILE A 16 -23.41 -4.06 11.21
C ILE A 16 -24.53 -3.14 10.71
N ASP A 17 -24.20 -1.87 10.51
CA ASP A 17 -25.09 -0.92 9.85
C ASP A 17 -25.39 -1.38 8.42
N LYS A 18 -26.67 -1.43 8.07
CA LYS A 18 -27.13 -1.75 6.72
C LYS A 18 -26.80 -0.58 5.79
N ARG A 19 -25.98 -0.86 4.78
CA ARG A 19 -25.74 0.04 3.66
C ARG A 19 -26.13 -0.66 2.37
N GLU A 20 -27.06 -0.08 1.62
CA GLU A 20 -27.65 -0.73 0.45
C GLU A 20 -26.61 -1.14 -0.59
N TYR A 21 -25.60 -0.30 -0.86
CA TYR A 21 -24.54 -0.64 -1.80
C TYR A 21 -23.76 -1.89 -1.38
N GLN A 22 -23.57 -2.15 -0.07
CA GLN A 22 -22.83 -3.32 0.40
C GLN A 22 -23.64 -4.61 0.15
N VAL A 23 -24.95 -4.55 0.40
CA VAL A 23 -25.88 -5.65 0.14
C VAL A 23 -25.98 -5.92 -1.36
N ASN A 24 -26.19 -4.87 -2.17
CA ASN A 24 -26.29 -4.98 -3.62
C ASN A 24 -25.01 -5.56 -4.24
N ILE A 25 -23.83 -5.14 -3.77
CA ILE A 25 -22.56 -5.71 -4.23
C ILE A 25 -22.48 -7.20 -3.86
N ALA A 26 -22.75 -7.57 -2.60
CA ALA A 26 -22.69 -8.95 -2.15
C ALA A 26 -23.64 -9.85 -2.95
N ASP A 27 -24.87 -9.38 -3.22
CA ASP A 27 -25.86 -10.11 -4.00
C ASP A 27 -25.45 -10.26 -5.48
N SER A 28 -24.79 -9.27 -6.06
CA SER A 28 -24.34 -9.30 -7.46
C SER A 28 -23.20 -10.29 -7.73
N ILE A 29 -22.40 -10.62 -6.71
CA ILE A 29 -21.23 -11.48 -6.83
C ILE A 29 -21.47 -12.91 -6.32
N LYS A 30 -22.59 -13.18 -5.65
CA LYS A 30 -22.84 -14.42 -4.89
C LYS A 30 -22.72 -15.75 -5.63
N SER A 31 -22.76 -15.74 -6.97
CA SER A 31 -22.77 -16.95 -7.80
C SER A 31 -21.64 -16.96 -8.85
N GLN A 32 -20.64 -16.09 -8.72
CA GLN A 32 -19.56 -15.99 -9.69
C GLN A 32 -18.27 -15.43 -9.07
N ASN A 33 -17.14 -15.87 -9.61
CA ASN A 33 -15.84 -15.35 -9.19
C ASN A 33 -15.73 -13.88 -9.60
N SER A 34 -15.41 -13.02 -8.64
CA SER A 34 -15.57 -11.57 -8.81
C SER A 34 -14.46 -10.78 -8.15
N ILE A 35 -14.13 -9.61 -8.68
CA ILE A 35 -13.30 -8.61 -8.01
C ILE A 35 -14.18 -7.45 -7.57
N VAL A 36 -14.20 -7.17 -6.27
CA VAL A 36 -14.84 -5.99 -5.69
C VAL A 36 -13.79 -4.89 -5.52
N VAL A 37 -13.98 -3.79 -6.24
CA VAL A 37 -13.16 -2.59 -6.14
C VAL A 37 -13.93 -1.52 -5.39
N LEU A 38 -13.52 -1.28 -4.15
CA LEU A 38 -14.20 -0.35 -3.26
C LEU A 38 -13.19 0.43 -2.39
N PRO A 39 -13.20 1.77 -2.38
CA PRO A 39 -12.32 2.59 -1.58
C PRO A 39 -12.21 2.15 -0.11
N THR A 40 -11.03 2.36 0.48
CA THR A 40 -10.79 2.02 1.88
C THR A 40 -11.71 2.83 2.79
N GLY A 41 -12.31 2.14 3.77
CA GLY A 41 -13.29 2.71 4.69
C GLY A 41 -14.76 2.48 4.33
N LEU A 42 -15.08 1.97 3.13
CA LEU A 42 -16.46 1.70 2.71
C LEU A 42 -16.95 0.28 3.02
N GLY A 43 -16.19 -0.49 3.80
CA GLY A 43 -16.61 -1.80 4.31
C GLY A 43 -16.44 -2.97 3.33
N LYS A 44 -15.27 -3.09 2.69
CA LYS A 44 -14.90 -4.31 1.92
C LYS A 44 -15.06 -5.59 2.76
N THR A 45 -14.63 -5.55 4.02
CA THR A 45 -14.75 -6.69 4.95
C THR A 45 -16.21 -7.00 5.29
N VAL A 46 -17.12 -6.01 5.27
CA VAL A 46 -18.56 -6.25 5.44
C VAL A 46 -19.09 -7.04 4.25
N ILE A 47 -18.73 -6.67 3.02
CA ILE A 47 -19.13 -7.41 1.82
C ILE A 47 -18.60 -8.85 1.88
N ALA A 48 -17.34 -9.04 2.26
CA ALA A 48 -16.76 -10.37 2.46
C ALA A 48 -17.54 -11.19 3.50
N LEU A 49 -17.89 -10.59 4.64
CA LEU A 49 -18.71 -11.21 5.67
C LEU A 49 -20.09 -11.61 5.14
N LEU A 50 -20.75 -10.75 4.36
CA LEU A 50 -22.06 -11.06 3.77
C LEU A 50 -21.99 -12.24 2.79
N SER A 51 -20.96 -12.27 1.94
CA SER A 51 -20.74 -13.39 1.01
C SER A 51 -20.44 -14.70 1.75
N MET A 52 -19.64 -14.65 2.82
CA MET A 52 -19.36 -15.82 3.65
C MET A 52 -20.60 -16.30 4.40
N ALA A 53 -21.39 -15.40 4.98
CA ALA A 53 -22.64 -15.74 5.66
C ALA A 53 -23.63 -16.44 4.72
N GLU A 54 -23.77 -15.94 3.49
CA GLU A 54 -24.57 -16.58 2.45
C GLU A 54 -24.03 -17.96 2.06
N SER A 55 -22.70 -18.09 1.93
CA SER A 55 -22.05 -19.36 1.62
C SER A 55 -22.28 -20.41 2.71
N MET A 56 -22.24 -20.02 3.99
CA MET A 56 -22.51 -20.92 5.13
C MET A 56 -23.97 -21.39 5.16
N ILE A 57 -24.94 -20.55 4.76
CA ILE A 57 -26.35 -20.96 4.63
C ILE A 57 -26.47 -22.03 3.54
N ASN A 58 -25.84 -21.80 2.39
CA ASN A 58 -25.96 -22.68 1.23
C ASN A 58 -25.10 -23.96 1.36
N ASN A 59 -24.00 -23.89 2.12
CA ASN A 59 -23.05 -25.00 2.31
C ASN A 59 -22.63 -25.12 3.79
N PRO A 60 -23.52 -25.57 4.70
CA PRO A 60 -23.26 -25.52 6.14
C PRO A 60 -22.07 -26.36 6.62
N THR A 61 -21.67 -27.36 5.85
CA THR A 61 -20.54 -28.26 6.17
C THR A 61 -19.21 -27.81 5.58
N LYS A 62 -19.20 -26.79 4.71
CA LYS A 62 -17.99 -26.31 4.05
C LYS A 62 -17.37 -25.13 4.78
N THR A 63 -16.05 -25.03 4.68
CA THR A 63 -15.26 -23.95 5.27
C THR A 63 -15.26 -22.70 4.39
N CYS A 64 -15.46 -21.55 5.02
CA CYS A 64 -15.23 -20.24 4.43
C CYS A 64 -13.82 -19.75 4.75
N MET A 65 -13.11 -19.15 3.80
CA MET A 65 -11.74 -18.67 4.01
C MET A 65 -11.56 -17.22 3.62
N ILE A 66 -10.81 -16.47 4.43
CA ILE A 66 -10.30 -15.14 4.08
C ILE A 66 -8.77 -15.12 4.16
N LEU A 67 -8.14 -14.70 3.06
CA LEU A 67 -6.70 -14.61 2.91
C LEU A 67 -6.26 -13.16 2.90
N ALA A 68 -5.34 -12.80 3.78
CA ALA A 68 -4.78 -11.45 3.82
C ALA A 68 -3.25 -11.42 3.78
N PRO A 69 -2.63 -10.38 3.18
CA PRO A 69 -1.19 -10.35 2.94
C PRO A 69 -0.32 -10.37 4.20
N THR A 70 -0.82 -9.87 5.33
CA THR A 70 -0.06 -9.69 6.56
C THR A 70 -0.75 -10.36 7.74
N ARG A 71 0.04 -10.79 8.74
CA ARG A 71 -0.51 -11.36 9.98
C ARG A 71 -1.46 -10.39 10.68
N VAL A 72 -1.15 -9.10 10.67
CA VAL A 72 -2.00 -8.08 11.32
C VAL A 72 -3.38 -8.01 10.68
N LEU A 73 -3.45 -8.03 9.35
CA LEU A 73 -4.74 -8.06 8.64
C LEU A 73 -5.52 -9.32 8.95
N VAL A 74 -4.85 -10.48 9.00
CA VAL A 74 -5.48 -11.75 9.35
C VAL A 74 -6.14 -11.66 10.74
N HIS A 75 -5.44 -11.13 11.73
CA HIS A 75 -5.99 -10.93 13.07
C HIS A 75 -7.13 -9.90 13.10
N GLN A 76 -7.05 -8.81 12.32
CA GLN A 76 -8.16 -7.85 12.23
C GLN A 76 -9.41 -8.47 11.62
N HIS A 77 -9.27 -9.27 10.58
CA HIS A 77 -10.40 -10.00 9.98
C HIS A 77 -10.99 -10.98 10.99
N TYR A 78 -10.15 -11.71 11.73
CA TYR A 78 -10.59 -12.60 12.80
C TYR A 78 -11.41 -11.85 13.87
N GLU A 79 -10.88 -10.76 14.43
CA GLU A 79 -11.58 -9.97 15.45
C GLU A 79 -12.89 -9.38 14.91
N PHE A 80 -12.88 -8.89 13.67
CA PHE A 80 -14.09 -8.36 13.04
C PHE A 80 -15.16 -9.44 12.86
N LEU A 81 -14.79 -10.61 12.34
CA LEU A 81 -15.70 -11.74 12.13
C LEU A 81 -16.23 -12.29 13.45
N LEU A 82 -15.38 -12.47 14.46
CA LEU A 82 -15.76 -12.92 15.80
C LEU A 82 -16.78 -11.98 16.44
N ASN A 83 -16.59 -10.67 16.30
CA ASN A 83 -17.49 -9.67 16.87
C ASN A 83 -18.80 -9.52 16.07
N SER A 84 -18.82 -9.90 14.79
CA SER A 84 -19.96 -9.63 13.88
C SER A 84 -20.78 -10.87 13.52
N LEU A 85 -20.28 -12.07 13.73
CA LEU A 85 -20.98 -13.33 13.42
C LEU A 85 -21.44 -14.04 14.68
N ASN A 86 -22.57 -14.76 14.59
CA ASN A 86 -23.13 -15.62 15.63
C ASN A 86 -22.34 -16.94 15.77
N LEU A 87 -21.01 -16.85 15.80
CA LEU A 87 -20.09 -17.98 15.91
C LEU A 87 -19.23 -17.85 17.16
N SER A 88 -18.88 -18.99 17.73
CA SER A 88 -17.94 -19.09 18.83
C SER A 88 -16.49 -18.90 18.36
N GLY A 89 -15.61 -18.48 19.27
CA GLY A 89 -14.18 -18.35 18.97
C GLY A 89 -13.50 -19.67 18.56
N THR A 90 -14.12 -20.81 18.86
CA THR A 90 -13.65 -22.14 18.45
C THR A 90 -14.00 -22.49 17.01
N GLU A 91 -14.95 -21.79 16.39
CA GLU A 91 -15.38 -22.01 14.99
C GLU A 91 -14.62 -21.15 13.99
N ILE A 92 -13.87 -20.15 14.45
CA ILE A 92 -13.07 -19.25 13.62
C ILE A 92 -11.59 -19.47 13.95
N SER A 93 -10.80 -19.83 12.95
CA SER A 93 -9.37 -20.11 13.08
C SER A 93 -8.50 -18.98 12.53
N VAL A 94 -7.36 -18.75 13.18
CA VAL A 94 -6.25 -17.94 12.66
C VAL A 94 -5.06 -18.82 12.33
N ILE A 95 -4.54 -18.70 11.11
CA ILE A 95 -3.39 -19.46 10.61
C ILE A 95 -2.35 -18.52 9.97
N THR A 96 -1.30 -18.22 10.73
CA THR A 96 -0.24 -17.25 10.34
C THR A 96 1.17 -17.85 10.37
N GLY A 97 1.28 -19.16 10.61
CA GLY A 97 2.53 -19.92 10.61
C GLY A 97 3.20 -20.07 11.98
N GLU A 98 2.53 -19.65 13.06
CA GLU A 98 3.03 -19.78 14.44
C GLU A 98 2.69 -21.13 15.06
N ASP A 99 1.63 -21.79 14.58
CA ASP A 99 1.21 -23.11 15.03
C ASP A 99 2.03 -24.24 14.39
N THR A 100 2.10 -25.38 15.08
CA THR A 100 2.64 -26.63 14.53
C THR A 100 1.76 -27.18 13.41
N ILE A 101 2.32 -28.01 12.52
CA ILE A 101 1.60 -28.64 11.40
C ILE A 101 0.33 -29.36 11.90
N LYS A 102 0.45 -30.16 12.96
CA LYS A 102 -0.67 -30.92 13.56
C LYS A 102 -1.81 -30.00 14.03
N LYS A 103 -1.48 -28.86 14.65
CA LYS A 103 -2.49 -27.86 15.06
C LYS A 103 -3.11 -27.16 13.85
N ARG A 104 -2.36 -26.92 12.77
CA ARG A 104 -2.91 -26.30 11.56
C ARG A 104 -3.89 -27.23 10.85
N GLN A 105 -3.62 -28.53 10.76
CA GLN A 105 -4.54 -29.51 10.18
C GLN A 105 -5.94 -29.43 10.79
N THR A 106 -6.04 -29.38 12.11
CA THR A 106 -7.34 -29.25 12.79
C THR A 106 -7.95 -27.87 12.57
N LYS A 107 -7.15 -26.80 12.59
CA LYS A 107 -7.64 -25.43 12.37
C LYS A 107 -8.20 -25.20 10.96
N TRP A 108 -7.68 -25.88 9.95
CA TRP A 108 -8.17 -25.76 8.56
C TRP A 108 -9.61 -26.26 8.39
N GLN A 109 -10.07 -27.16 9.26
CA GLN A 109 -11.41 -27.75 9.23
C GLN A 109 -12.47 -26.91 9.96
N ASN A 110 -12.08 -25.78 10.56
CA ASN A 110 -13.03 -24.88 11.20
C ASN A 110 -13.98 -24.24 10.17
N GLN A 111 -15.14 -23.78 10.62
CA GLN A 111 -16.14 -23.19 9.74
C GLN A 111 -15.62 -21.93 9.02
N ILE A 112 -14.81 -21.13 9.70
CA ILE A 112 -14.14 -19.97 9.10
C ILE A 112 -12.64 -20.03 9.38
N VAL A 113 -11.84 -19.75 8.34
CA VAL A 113 -10.39 -19.65 8.47
C VAL A 113 -9.89 -18.30 7.96
N CYS A 114 -9.18 -17.57 8.83
CA CYS A 114 -8.41 -16.38 8.48
C CYS A 114 -6.93 -16.78 8.36
N ALA A 115 -6.32 -16.62 7.19
CA ALA A 115 -4.95 -17.10 6.98
C ALA A 115 -4.09 -16.17 6.12
N THR A 116 -2.76 -16.32 6.24
CA THR A 116 -1.82 -15.73 5.28
C THR A 116 -1.63 -16.66 4.08
N PRO A 117 -1.54 -16.14 2.84
CA PRO A 117 -1.49 -16.98 1.64
C PRO A 117 -0.23 -17.85 1.56
N GLN A 118 0.89 -17.40 2.16
CA GLN A 118 2.13 -18.16 2.17
C GLN A 118 1.98 -19.46 2.97
N ILE A 119 1.25 -19.44 4.08
CA ILE A 119 1.05 -20.63 4.91
C ILE A 119 0.09 -21.59 4.24
N LEU A 120 -0.99 -21.08 3.65
CA LEU A 120 -1.88 -21.89 2.83
C LEU A 120 -1.13 -22.56 1.68
N GLN A 121 -0.33 -21.82 0.91
CA GLN A 121 0.46 -22.38 -0.18
C GLN A 121 1.40 -23.50 0.31
N LEU A 122 2.09 -23.28 1.43
CA LEU A 122 2.98 -24.29 2.01
C LEU A 122 2.22 -25.54 2.48
N ASP A 123 1.04 -25.37 3.05
CA ASP A 123 0.25 -26.48 3.59
C ASP A 123 -0.51 -27.25 2.48
N ILE A 124 -0.87 -26.58 1.37
CA ILE A 124 -1.28 -27.25 0.12
C ILE A 124 -0.15 -28.13 -0.40
N ASN A 125 1.07 -27.60 -0.50
CA ASN A 125 2.23 -28.35 -0.99
C ASN A 125 2.62 -29.52 -0.07
N ARG A 126 2.24 -29.47 1.21
CA ARG A 126 2.43 -30.56 2.17
C ARG A 126 1.29 -31.58 2.16
N GLU A 127 0.25 -31.35 1.36
CA GLU A 127 -0.93 -32.21 1.26
C GLU A 127 -1.63 -32.43 2.61
N ILE A 128 -1.62 -31.41 3.48
CA ILE A 128 -2.28 -31.49 4.80
C ILE A 128 -3.67 -30.83 4.84
N ILE A 129 -4.12 -30.31 3.70
CA ILE A 129 -5.39 -29.59 3.54
C ILE A 129 -6.16 -30.29 2.42
N ASP A 130 -7.40 -30.67 2.70
CA ASP A 130 -8.34 -31.00 1.65
C ASP A 130 -8.91 -29.71 1.04
N LEU A 131 -8.66 -29.46 -0.24
CA LEU A 131 -9.13 -28.24 -0.89
C LEU A 131 -10.63 -28.30 -1.24
N GLU A 132 -11.26 -29.48 -1.28
CA GLU A 132 -12.69 -29.62 -1.57
C GLU A 132 -13.58 -29.16 -0.40
N GLN A 133 -12.99 -29.05 0.80
CA GLN A 133 -13.69 -28.59 2.01
C GLN A 133 -14.15 -27.12 1.91
N PHE A 134 -13.58 -26.32 1.01
CA PHE A 134 -13.88 -24.89 0.92
C PHE A 134 -15.11 -24.62 0.03
N SER A 135 -15.98 -23.70 0.46
CA SER A 135 -17.08 -23.19 -0.38
C SER A 135 -16.79 -21.81 -0.97
N ILE A 136 -16.06 -20.97 -0.22
CA ILE A 136 -15.72 -19.61 -0.63
C ILE A 136 -14.34 -19.20 -0.11
N VAL A 137 -13.61 -18.47 -0.96
CA VAL A 137 -12.30 -17.90 -0.64
C VAL A 137 -12.28 -16.41 -0.98
N ILE A 138 -12.04 -15.58 0.03
CA ILE A 138 -11.89 -14.14 -0.10
C ILE A 138 -10.39 -13.80 -0.14
N PHE A 139 -9.94 -13.14 -1.20
CA PHE A 139 -8.59 -12.63 -1.36
C PHE A 139 -8.57 -11.13 -1.03
N ASP A 140 -8.11 -10.74 0.16
CA ASP A 140 -7.93 -9.34 0.51
C ASP A 140 -6.72 -8.73 -0.20
N GLU A 141 -6.79 -7.44 -0.54
CA GLU A 141 -5.79 -6.75 -1.37
C GLU A 141 -5.40 -7.53 -2.64
N VAL A 142 -6.41 -8.02 -3.36
CA VAL A 142 -6.26 -8.92 -4.52
C VAL A 142 -5.41 -8.36 -5.66
N HIS A 143 -5.16 -7.05 -5.68
CA HIS A 143 -4.22 -6.43 -6.61
C HIS A 143 -2.78 -6.99 -6.52
N ARG A 144 -2.49 -7.78 -5.48
CA ARG A 144 -1.23 -8.54 -5.31
C ARG A 144 -1.20 -9.87 -6.07
N ALA A 145 -2.31 -10.36 -6.63
CA ALA A 145 -2.39 -11.63 -7.36
C ALA A 145 -1.77 -11.53 -8.77
N VAL A 146 -0.47 -11.22 -8.84
CA VAL A 146 0.32 -11.09 -10.05
C VAL A 146 1.69 -11.76 -9.88
N GLY A 147 2.29 -12.21 -10.97
CA GLY A 147 3.59 -12.89 -10.97
C GLY A 147 3.67 -14.05 -9.97
N GLU A 148 4.72 -14.08 -9.16
CA GLU A 148 5.03 -15.16 -8.22
C GLU A 148 4.39 -15.01 -6.82
N TYR A 149 3.44 -14.08 -6.66
CA TYR A 149 2.79 -13.90 -5.36
C TYR A 149 1.92 -15.10 -4.99
N ALA A 150 1.93 -15.50 -3.71
CA ALA A 150 1.30 -16.73 -3.22
C ALA A 150 -0.20 -16.89 -3.55
N TYR A 151 -0.94 -15.80 -3.80
CA TYR A 151 -2.32 -15.89 -4.30
C TYR A 151 -2.45 -16.64 -5.63
N VAL A 152 -1.49 -16.46 -6.54
CA VAL A 152 -1.54 -17.05 -7.89
C VAL A 152 -1.52 -18.58 -7.85
N PRO A 153 -0.53 -19.25 -7.23
CA PRO A 153 -0.54 -20.71 -7.14
C PRO A 153 -1.69 -21.22 -6.26
N VAL A 154 -2.07 -20.52 -5.19
CA VAL A 154 -3.21 -20.91 -4.33
C VAL A 154 -4.51 -20.94 -5.11
N ALA A 155 -4.85 -19.86 -5.82
CA ALA A 155 -6.08 -19.77 -6.60
C ALA A 155 -6.13 -20.83 -7.71
N ARG A 156 -4.99 -21.07 -8.37
CA ARG A 156 -4.86 -22.14 -9.36
C ARG A 156 -5.15 -23.52 -8.76
N SER A 157 -4.55 -23.85 -7.60
CA SER A 157 -4.78 -25.13 -6.92
C SER A 157 -6.24 -25.31 -6.52
N LEU A 158 -6.86 -24.29 -5.91
CA LEU A 158 -8.28 -24.30 -5.53
C LEU A 158 -9.19 -24.56 -6.74
N TYR A 159 -9.02 -23.76 -7.80
CA TYR A 159 -9.84 -23.88 -9.01
C TYR A 159 -9.65 -25.22 -9.72
N SER A 160 -8.41 -25.72 -9.79
CA SER A 160 -8.13 -27.01 -10.42
C SER A 160 -8.73 -28.19 -9.68
N LYS A 161 -8.89 -28.07 -8.35
CA LYS A 161 -9.46 -29.12 -7.51
C LYS A 161 -10.99 -29.08 -7.55
N ASN A 162 -11.57 -27.90 -7.41
CA ASN A 162 -13.01 -27.70 -7.48
C ASN A 162 -13.35 -26.31 -8.04
N SER A 163 -13.92 -26.28 -9.24
CA SER A 163 -14.33 -25.04 -9.92
C SER A 163 -15.61 -24.41 -9.34
N GLU A 164 -16.32 -25.09 -8.44
CA GLU A 164 -17.48 -24.56 -7.72
C GLU A 164 -17.08 -23.67 -6.52
N ILE A 165 -15.81 -23.67 -6.12
CA ILE A 165 -15.32 -22.79 -5.05
C ILE A 165 -15.44 -21.35 -5.51
N ILE A 166 -16.24 -20.55 -4.79
CA ILE A 166 -16.43 -19.14 -5.10
C ILE A 166 -15.19 -18.36 -4.66
N MET A 167 -14.58 -17.61 -5.58
CA MET A 167 -13.41 -16.79 -5.30
C MET A 167 -13.74 -15.30 -5.47
N HIS A 168 -13.58 -14.53 -4.40
CA HIS A 168 -13.78 -13.08 -4.44
C HIS A 168 -12.49 -12.34 -4.11
N GLY A 169 -12.09 -11.45 -5.00
CA GLY A 169 -10.99 -10.52 -4.75
C GLY A 169 -11.51 -9.19 -4.19
N MET A 170 -10.95 -8.73 -3.08
CA MET A 170 -11.28 -7.44 -2.48
C MET A 170 -10.10 -6.48 -2.66
N THR A 171 -10.32 -5.26 -3.14
CA THR A 171 -9.24 -4.26 -3.23
C THR A 171 -9.74 -2.83 -3.19
N ALA A 172 -8.91 -1.92 -2.68
CA ALA A 172 -9.20 -0.48 -2.73
C ALA A 172 -9.08 0.12 -4.14
N SER A 173 -8.21 -0.46 -4.97
CA SER A 173 -7.91 0.00 -6.32
C SER A 173 -7.26 -1.12 -7.12
N LEU A 174 -7.39 -1.07 -8.43
CA LEU A 174 -6.65 -1.93 -9.35
C LEU A 174 -5.51 -1.15 -10.04
N PRO A 175 -4.56 -1.85 -10.70
CA PRO A 175 -3.57 -1.20 -11.56
C PRO A 175 -4.20 -0.36 -12.67
N SER A 176 -3.41 0.54 -13.27
CA SER A 176 -3.87 1.35 -14.42
C SER A 176 -3.71 0.66 -15.77
N GLU A 177 -2.89 -0.39 -15.84
CA GLU A 177 -2.64 -1.18 -17.05
C GLU A 177 -3.71 -2.26 -17.22
N SER A 178 -4.35 -2.35 -18.39
CA SER A 178 -5.38 -3.37 -18.67
C SER A 178 -4.81 -4.79 -18.58
N SER A 179 -3.62 -5.02 -19.12
CA SER A 179 -2.95 -6.33 -19.08
C SER A 179 -2.75 -6.85 -17.65
N LYS A 180 -2.46 -5.96 -16.69
CA LYS A 180 -2.33 -6.36 -15.28
C LYS A 180 -3.67 -6.64 -14.62
N ILE A 181 -4.72 -5.92 -14.99
CA ILE A 181 -6.06 -6.22 -14.50
C ILE A 181 -6.51 -7.59 -15.02
N GLU A 182 -6.29 -7.85 -16.32
CA GLU A 182 -6.56 -9.14 -16.95
C GLU A 182 -5.73 -10.26 -16.29
N GLU A 183 -4.45 -10.02 -16.01
CA GLU A 183 -3.61 -10.95 -15.25
C GLU A 183 -4.22 -11.31 -13.89
N ILE A 184 -4.64 -10.29 -13.10
CA ILE A 184 -5.28 -10.53 -11.79
C ILE A 184 -6.57 -11.33 -11.95
N MET A 185 -7.45 -10.93 -12.89
CA MET A 185 -8.71 -11.63 -13.13
C MET A 185 -8.49 -13.09 -13.51
N ASN A 186 -7.56 -13.35 -14.43
CA ASN A 186 -7.22 -14.70 -14.85
C ASN A 186 -6.64 -15.53 -13.70
N ASN A 187 -5.76 -14.95 -12.88
CA ASN A 187 -5.11 -15.65 -11.78
C ASN A 187 -6.09 -16.12 -10.70
N ILE A 188 -7.15 -15.35 -10.42
CA ILE A 188 -8.20 -15.74 -9.45
C ILE A 188 -9.47 -16.28 -10.13
N HIS A 189 -9.42 -16.52 -11.44
CA HIS A 189 -10.54 -16.97 -12.26
C HIS A 189 -11.80 -16.08 -12.14
N ALA A 190 -11.64 -14.77 -11.95
CA ALA A 190 -12.74 -13.83 -11.85
C ALA A 190 -13.32 -13.50 -13.23
N THR A 191 -14.65 -13.54 -13.33
CA THR A 191 -15.41 -13.22 -14.53
C THR A 191 -16.12 -11.88 -14.46
N HIS A 192 -16.13 -11.24 -13.29
CA HIS A 192 -16.84 -9.99 -13.05
C HIS A 192 -16.03 -9.02 -12.20
N ILE A 193 -16.12 -7.72 -12.48
CA ILE A 193 -15.59 -6.66 -11.60
C ILE A 193 -16.75 -5.80 -11.14
N GLU A 194 -17.05 -5.85 -9.84
CA GLU A 194 -18.00 -4.94 -9.21
C GLU A 194 -17.23 -3.76 -8.63
N SER A 195 -17.54 -2.53 -9.05
CA SER A 195 -16.80 -1.35 -8.60
C SER A 195 -17.72 -0.22 -8.17
N ARG A 196 -17.32 0.46 -7.08
CA ARG A 196 -17.90 1.72 -6.64
C ARG A 196 -16.79 2.67 -6.22
N ASP A 197 -17.02 3.96 -6.39
CA ASP A 197 -16.19 5.04 -5.87
C ASP A 197 -17.01 5.91 -4.91
N ARG A 198 -16.36 6.91 -4.30
CA ARG A 198 -17.05 7.83 -3.37
C ARG A 198 -18.11 8.70 -4.07
N GLU A 199 -18.04 8.79 -5.40
CA GLU A 199 -18.98 9.57 -6.21
C GLU A 199 -20.17 8.77 -6.72
N SER A 200 -20.18 7.46 -6.48
CA SER A 200 -21.25 6.56 -6.89
C SER A 200 -22.53 6.90 -6.14
N GLU A 201 -23.66 6.92 -6.85
CA GLU A 201 -24.95 7.41 -6.32
C GLU A 201 -25.41 6.64 -5.07
N ASP A 202 -25.17 5.33 -5.02
CA ASP A 202 -25.50 4.45 -3.90
C ASP A 202 -24.48 4.51 -2.75
N VAL A 203 -23.32 5.14 -2.95
CA VAL A 203 -22.26 5.33 -1.93
C VAL A 203 -22.29 6.72 -1.31
N LYS A 204 -22.59 7.76 -2.10
CA LYS A 204 -22.64 9.17 -1.68
C LYS A 204 -23.35 9.42 -0.33
N PRO A 205 -24.49 8.77 -0.02
CA PRO A 205 -25.18 8.98 1.26
C PRO A 205 -24.41 8.51 2.50
N TYR A 206 -23.39 7.66 2.32
CA TYR A 206 -22.66 7.00 3.41
C TYR A 206 -21.23 7.51 3.59
N VAL A 207 -20.82 8.54 2.83
CA VAL A 207 -19.47 9.10 2.87
C VAL A 207 -19.51 10.57 3.22
N HIS A 208 -18.50 11.02 3.97
CA HIS A 208 -18.29 12.43 4.27
C HIS A 208 -17.30 13.04 3.29
N ASP A 209 -17.47 14.34 3.02
CA ASP A 209 -16.56 15.11 2.19
C ASP A 209 -15.13 15.02 2.74
N THR A 210 -14.19 14.77 1.83
CA THR A 210 -12.76 14.79 2.12
C THR A 210 -12.10 15.83 1.23
N LYS A 211 -11.67 16.93 1.82
CA LYS A 211 -10.98 18.00 1.07
C LYS A 211 -9.53 17.59 0.84
N VAL A 212 -9.17 17.38 -0.43
CA VAL A 212 -7.78 17.16 -0.84
C VAL A 212 -7.17 18.50 -1.23
N GLU A 213 -6.23 18.99 -0.41
CA GLU A 213 -5.50 20.23 -0.61
C GLU A 213 -4.08 19.94 -1.10
N LYS A 214 -3.68 20.61 -2.19
CA LYS A 214 -2.31 20.54 -2.72
C LYS A 214 -1.53 21.72 -2.17
N ILE A 215 -0.38 21.46 -1.57
CA ILE A 215 0.49 22.49 -1.06
C ILE A 215 1.80 22.42 -1.83
N GLU A 216 1.98 23.40 -2.70
CA GLU A 216 3.18 23.55 -3.51
C GLU A 216 4.29 24.18 -2.68
N ILE A 217 5.48 23.60 -2.75
CA ILE A 217 6.63 23.98 -1.94
C ILE A 217 7.81 24.21 -2.88
N GLU A 218 8.34 25.43 -2.83
CA GLU A 218 9.56 25.81 -3.53
C GLU A 218 10.78 25.42 -2.69
N LEU A 219 11.82 24.90 -3.35
CA LEU A 219 13.12 24.72 -2.72
C LEU A 219 13.78 26.10 -2.51
N THR A 220 14.53 26.24 -1.41
CA THR A 220 15.40 27.40 -1.20
C THR A 220 16.50 27.46 -2.27
N ASP A 221 17.06 28.64 -2.50
CA ASP A 221 18.10 28.82 -3.53
C ASP A 221 19.36 28.01 -3.22
N ASP A 222 19.70 27.83 -1.94
CA ASP A 222 20.81 26.98 -1.53
C ASP A 222 20.55 25.50 -1.84
N ILE A 223 19.35 24.98 -1.53
CA ILE A 223 19.00 23.60 -1.86
C ILE A 223 18.92 23.41 -3.38
N LYS A 224 18.42 24.41 -4.14
CA LYS A 224 18.44 24.41 -5.61
C LYS A 224 19.87 24.33 -6.14
N THR A 225 20.80 25.06 -5.54
CA THR A 225 22.23 25.06 -5.90
C THR A 225 22.85 23.68 -5.68
N ILE A 226 22.61 23.08 -4.51
CA ILE A 226 23.06 21.71 -4.19
C ILE A 226 22.48 20.70 -5.20
N SER A 227 21.16 20.76 -5.45
CA SER A 227 20.51 19.87 -6.43
C SER A 227 21.13 20.01 -7.82
N ASN A 228 21.39 21.24 -8.28
CA ASN A 228 21.98 21.49 -9.59
C ASN A 228 23.40 20.91 -9.71
N LEU A 229 24.22 20.99 -8.67
CA LEU A 229 25.55 20.36 -8.64
C LEU A 229 25.46 18.83 -8.74
N ILE A 230 24.48 18.22 -8.06
CA ILE A 230 24.23 16.78 -8.17
C ILE A 230 23.73 16.42 -9.59
N LYS A 231 22.85 17.21 -10.20
CA LYS A 231 22.37 17.03 -11.59
C LYS A 231 23.52 17.11 -12.61
N LYS A 232 24.46 18.05 -12.44
CA LYS A 232 25.68 18.13 -13.24
C LYS A 232 26.54 16.88 -13.12
N THR A 233 26.71 16.39 -11.88
CA THR A 233 27.42 15.12 -11.63
C THR A 233 26.72 13.94 -12.30
N ILE A 234 25.38 13.83 -12.20
CA ILE A 234 24.59 12.80 -12.89
C ILE A 234 24.84 12.86 -14.41
N SER A 235 24.76 14.06 -15.00
CA SER A 235 25.02 14.26 -16.43
C SER A 235 26.41 13.79 -16.86
N SER A 236 27.44 14.09 -16.06
CA SER A 236 28.83 13.66 -16.27
C SER A 236 28.95 12.13 -16.30
N TYR A 237 28.36 11.43 -15.32
CA TYR A 237 28.40 9.97 -15.25
C TYR A 237 27.53 9.30 -16.34
N SER A 238 26.37 9.86 -16.68
CA SER A 238 25.55 9.40 -17.80
C SER A 238 26.30 9.50 -19.13
N LEU A 239 27.05 10.58 -19.35
CA LEU A 239 27.89 10.74 -20.54
C LEU A 239 29.00 9.68 -20.61
N LYS A 240 29.70 9.40 -19.51
CA LYS A 240 30.73 8.34 -19.44
C LYS A 240 30.19 6.96 -19.80
N LEU A 241 28.94 6.65 -19.43
CA LEU A 241 28.30 5.39 -19.80
C LEU A 241 27.91 5.35 -21.28
N ARG A 242 27.36 6.45 -21.82
CA ARG A 242 27.04 6.55 -23.25
C ARG A 242 28.27 6.40 -24.13
N ASN A 243 29.39 7.01 -23.75
CA ASN A 243 30.67 6.87 -24.46
C ASN A 243 31.19 5.42 -24.45
N ASN A 244 30.75 4.61 -23.49
CA ASN A 244 31.02 3.17 -23.41
C ASN A 244 29.91 2.30 -24.07
N GLY A 245 29.14 2.89 -25.00
CA GLY A 245 28.08 2.20 -25.74
C GLY A 245 26.82 1.90 -24.90
N GLN A 246 26.72 2.39 -23.66
CA GLN A 246 25.56 2.14 -22.81
C GLN A 246 24.52 3.24 -23.02
N LEU A 247 23.53 2.94 -23.87
CA LEU A 247 22.41 3.85 -24.14
C LEU A 247 21.60 4.09 -22.86
N LEU A 248 21.65 5.33 -22.38
CA LEU A 248 20.85 5.86 -21.28
C LEU A 248 20.33 7.25 -21.66
N PRO A 249 19.12 7.63 -21.20
CA PRO A 249 18.65 9.01 -21.30
C PRO A 249 19.65 10.00 -20.68
N ARG A 250 19.62 11.27 -21.11
CA ARG A 250 20.47 12.33 -20.52
C ARG A 250 20.19 12.50 -19.02
N ASP A 251 18.92 12.52 -18.66
CA ASP A 251 18.43 12.50 -17.27
C ASP A 251 17.71 11.16 -17.00
N PRO A 252 18.46 10.10 -16.67
CA PRO A 252 17.87 8.78 -16.50
C PRO A 252 17.09 8.71 -15.18
N SER A 253 15.94 8.04 -15.20
CA SER A 253 15.26 7.66 -13.95
C SER A 253 16.04 6.56 -13.23
N LEU A 254 15.90 6.46 -11.91
CA LEU A 254 16.50 5.35 -11.15
C LEU A 254 16.05 3.99 -11.70
N LYS A 255 14.78 3.86 -12.11
CA LYS A 255 14.24 2.66 -12.74
C LYS A 255 14.99 2.30 -14.03
N ALA A 256 15.28 3.29 -14.89
CA ALA A 256 16.01 3.06 -16.14
C ALA A 256 17.46 2.61 -15.86
N VAL A 257 18.13 3.22 -14.88
CA VAL A 257 19.50 2.83 -14.49
C VAL A 257 19.54 1.43 -13.90
N LEU A 258 18.58 1.07 -13.03
CA LEU A 258 18.49 -0.28 -12.45
C LEU A 258 18.19 -1.35 -13.50
N ALA A 259 17.29 -1.08 -14.44
CA ALA A 259 17.02 -1.99 -15.55
C ALA A 259 18.29 -2.23 -16.39
N LYS A 260 19.06 -1.16 -16.66
CA LYS A 260 20.34 -1.26 -17.35
C LYS A 260 21.39 -2.03 -16.53
N SER A 261 21.40 -1.88 -15.21
CA SER A 261 22.25 -2.65 -14.29
C SER A 261 21.99 -4.13 -14.39
N HIS A 262 20.72 -4.53 -14.33
CA HIS A 262 20.34 -5.93 -14.44
C HIS A 262 20.76 -6.54 -15.77
N HIS A 263 20.63 -5.79 -16.87
CA HIS A 263 21.12 -6.22 -18.18
C HIS A 263 22.65 -6.39 -18.19
N ILE A 264 23.40 -5.43 -17.67
CA ILE A 264 24.87 -5.47 -17.62
C ILE A 264 25.37 -6.63 -16.74
N GLU A 265 24.68 -6.92 -15.63
CA GLU A 265 25.05 -8.00 -14.71
C GLU A 265 24.87 -9.39 -15.33
N LYS A 266 23.93 -9.54 -16.26
CA LYS A 266 23.71 -10.79 -17.01
C LYS A 266 24.63 -10.97 -18.22
N ASP A 267 25.30 -9.92 -18.66
CA ASP A 267 26.18 -9.96 -19.83
C ASP A 267 27.58 -10.47 -19.42
N PRO A 268 28.10 -11.56 -20.03
CA PRO A 268 29.39 -12.17 -19.64
C PRO A 268 30.62 -11.27 -19.82
N TYR A 269 30.54 -10.28 -20.72
CA TYR A 269 31.63 -9.35 -21.00
C TYR A 269 31.48 -8.06 -20.21
N LEU A 270 30.30 -7.43 -20.26
CA LEU A 270 30.06 -6.15 -19.57
C LEU A 270 30.08 -6.28 -18.05
N SER A 271 29.70 -7.45 -17.50
CA SER A 271 29.78 -7.72 -16.05
C SER A 271 31.21 -7.67 -15.49
N LYS A 272 32.24 -7.83 -16.34
CA LYS A 272 33.66 -7.73 -15.99
C LYS A 272 34.24 -6.33 -16.17
N ARG A 273 33.53 -5.43 -16.87
CA ARG A 273 33.96 -4.05 -17.12
C ARG A 273 33.77 -3.17 -15.89
N TRP A 274 34.85 -3.05 -15.09
CA TRP A 274 34.85 -2.27 -13.84
C TRP A 274 34.44 -0.81 -14.04
N ASP A 275 34.88 -0.18 -15.12
CA ASP A 275 34.58 1.21 -15.47
C ASP A 275 33.08 1.45 -15.68
N ILE A 276 32.40 0.53 -16.37
CA ILE A 276 30.96 0.58 -16.60
C ILE A 276 30.20 0.37 -15.28
N ARG A 277 30.53 -0.68 -14.54
CA ARG A 277 29.86 -1.01 -13.27
C ARG A 277 30.01 0.08 -12.23
N SER A 278 31.23 0.59 -12.06
CA SER A 278 31.52 1.67 -11.10
C SER A 278 30.72 2.94 -11.41
N ASN A 279 30.66 3.35 -12.68
CA ASN A 279 29.89 4.52 -13.10
C ASN A 279 28.38 4.31 -12.90
N LEU A 280 27.88 3.10 -13.17
CA LEU A 280 26.48 2.76 -13.00
C LEU A 280 26.04 2.78 -11.52
N TYR A 281 26.83 2.17 -10.63
CA TYR A 281 26.56 2.24 -9.19
C TYR A 281 26.69 3.67 -8.66
N SER A 282 27.56 4.50 -9.24
CA SER A 282 27.65 5.92 -8.90
C SER A 282 26.40 6.70 -9.33
N LEU A 283 25.83 6.41 -10.51
CA LEU A 283 24.54 6.96 -10.91
C LEU A 283 23.41 6.55 -9.97
N VAL A 284 23.34 5.28 -9.57
CA VAL A 284 22.33 4.81 -8.59
C VAL A 284 22.43 5.62 -7.29
N ARG A 285 23.66 5.85 -6.80
CA ARG A 285 23.93 6.66 -5.61
C ARG A 285 23.49 8.12 -5.80
N LEU A 286 23.88 8.76 -6.89
CA LEU A 286 23.51 10.16 -7.17
C LEU A 286 22.00 10.34 -7.35
N LEU A 287 21.34 9.43 -8.06
CA LEU A 287 19.89 9.46 -8.26
C LEU A 287 19.11 9.20 -6.97
N HIS A 288 19.72 8.51 -6.01
CA HIS A 288 19.18 8.41 -4.66
C HIS A 288 19.44 9.69 -3.85
N GLY A 289 20.68 10.19 -3.85
CA GLY A 289 21.09 11.39 -3.12
C GLY A 289 20.31 12.64 -3.53
N ILE A 290 20.11 12.86 -4.84
CA ILE A 290 19.28 13.97 -5.34
C ILE A 290 17.84 13.88 -4.83
N ASN A 291 17.28 12.67 -4.76
CA ASN A 291 15.94 12.49 -4.24
C ASN A 291 15.88 12.79 -2.74
N ILE A 292 16.92 12.43 -1.98
CA ILE A 292 16.99 12.74 -0.54
C ILE A 292 17.01 14.25 -0.33
N ILE A 293 17.92 14.99 -0.98
CA ILE A 293 18.01 16.45 -0.76
C ILE A 293 16.75 17.19 -1.24
N GLU A 294 16.16 16.78 -2.38
CA GLU A 294 14.96 17.43 -2.95
C GLU A 294 13.65 17.07 -2.22
N THR A 295 13.62 16.02 -1.39
CA THR A 295 12.35 15.56 -0.76
C THR A 295 12.39 15.40 0.75
N GLN A 296 13.56 15.12 1.32
CA GLN A 296 13.75 14.86 2.75
C GLN A 296 14.54 15.98 3.43
N GLY A 297 15.51 16.57 2.73
CA GLY A 297 16.26 17.74 3.18
C GLY A 297 17.74 17.51 3.48
N VAL A 298 18.34 18.53 4.08
CA VAL A 298 19.78 18.71 4.29
C VAL A 298 20.30 17.67 5.28
N ASP A 299 19.64 17.49 6.42
CA ASP A 299 20.05 16.54 7.45
C ASP A 299 20.06 15.09 6.93
N SER A 300 19.01 14.73 6.21
CA SER A 300 18.89 13.39 5.61
C SER A 300 19.98 13.16 4.56
N PHE A 301 20.30 14.18 3.76
CA PHE A 301 21.36 14.11 2.77
C PHE A 301 22.75 14.04 3.41
N SER A 302 23.00 14.77 4.50
CA SER A 302 24.24 14.67 5.29
C SER A 302 24.43 13.27 5.89
N LYS A 303 23.39 12.68 6.48
CA LYS A 303 23.41 11.28 6.97
C LYS A 303 23.69 10.29 5.84
N TYR A 304 23.15 10.54 4.64
CA TYR A 304 23.45 9.73 3.45
C TYR A 304 24.91 9.86 3.01
N VAL A 305 25.45 11.08 2.95
CA VAL A 305 26.85 11.35 2.60
C VAL A 305 27.80 10.72 3.62
N SER A 306 27.49 10.78 4.91
CA SER A 306 28.28 10.15 5.98
C SER A 306 28.37 8.62 5.79
N ARG A 307 27.25 7.97 5.45
CA ARG A 307 27.21 6.53 5.08
C ARG A 307 27.96 6.22 3.79
N LEU A 308 28.11 7.20 2.89
CA LEU A 308 28.91 7.06 1.68
C LEU A 308 30.41 7.20 1.99
N LYS A 309 30.79 8.19 2.81
CA LYS A 309 32.16 8.41 3.29
C LYS A 309 32.71 7.17 4.02
N SER A 310 31.90 6.47 4.84
CA SER A 310 32.33 5.22 5.49
C SER A 310 32.68 4.08 4.51
N LYS A 311 32.23 4.17 3.25
CA LYS A 311 32.53 3.22 2.17
C LYS A 311 33.62 3.70 1.21
N GLN A 312 34.40 4.74 1.57
CA GLN A 312 35.42 5.36 0.73
C GLN A 312 36.58 4.41 0.34
N LYS A 313 36.75 3.27 1.04
CA LYS A 313 37.67 2.20 0.60
C LYS A 313 37.33 1.67 -0.80
N SER A 314 36.09 1.79 -1.25
CA SER A 314 35.71 1.47 -2.63
C SER A 314 36.20 2.56 -3.60
N SER A 315 37.05 2.19 -4.56
CA SER A 315 37.57 3.09 -5.59
C SER A 315 36.47 3.89 -6.33
N GLY A 316 35.32 3.26 -6.61
CA GLY A 316 34.19 3.95 -7.24
C GLY A 316 33.54 5.01 -6.33
N VAL A 317 33.45 4.74 -5.03
CA VAL A 317 32.94 5.70 -4.04
C VAL A 317 33.93 6.84 -3.82
N LYS A 318 35.21 6.53 -3.71
CA LYS A 318 36.27 7.55 -3.61
C LYS A 318 36.22 8.53 -4.78
N LYS A 319 36.20 8.03 -6.02
CA LYS A 319 36.08 8.85 -7.24
C LYS A 319 34.81 9.70 -7.27
N LEU A 320 33.70 9.19 -6.73
CA LEU A 320 32.45 9.95 -6.65
C LEU A 320 32.57 11.11 -5.65
N LEU A 321 33.10 10.85 -4.45
CA LEU A 321 33.29 11.86 -3.40
C LEU A 321 34.28 12.96 -3.82
N GLU A 322 35.25 12.62 -4.66
CA GLU A 322 36.25 13.55 -5.22
C GLU A 322 35.76 14.29 -6.47
N HIS A 323 34.56 13.99 -7.00
CA HIS A 323 34.03 14.70 -8.16
C HIS A 323 33.79 16.17 -7.80
N PRO A 324 34.30 17.17 -8.58
CA PRO A 324 34.28 18.58 -8.19
C PRO A 324 32.88 19.10 -7.80
N ASP A 325 31.88 18.87 -8.66
CA ASP A 325 30.51 19.30 -8.38
C ASP A 325 29.90 18.61 -7.16
N PHE A 326 30.17 17.30 -6.96
CA PHE A 326 29.58 16.56 -5.84
C PHE A 326 30.25 16.91 -4.51
N SER A 327 31.58 17.12 -4.53
CA SER A 327 32.33 17.63 -3.39
C SER A 327 31.80 19.00 -2.97
N GLN A 328 31.57 19.91 -3.93
CA GLN A 328 30.97 21.22 -3.64
C GLN A 328 29.56 21.10 -3.07
N ALA A 329 28.74 20.18 -3.60
CA ALA A 329 27.41 19.91 -3.06
C ALA A 329 27.45 19.46 -1.59
N ILE A 330 28.43 18.62 -1.23
CA ILE A 330 28.65 18.17 0.15
C ILE A 330 29.06 19.34 1.04
N ILE A 331 30.00 20.18 0.62
CA ILE A 331 30.45 21.35 1.40
C ILE A 331 29.28 22.30 1.70
N LEU A 332 28.46 22.60 0.69
CA LEU A 332 27.28 23.44 0.86
C LEU A 332 26.25 22.78 1.80
N THR A 333 26.07 21.47 1.71
CA THR A 333 25.20 20.72 2.62
C THR A 333 25.68 20.84 4.07
N ASP A 334 26.97 20.60 4.31
CA ASP A 334 27.56 20.66 5.65
C ASP A 334 27.42 22.09 6.25
N ARG A 335 27.51 23.14 5.41
CA ARG A 335 27.25 24.54 5.80
C ARG A 335 25.79 24.78 6.16
N LEU A 336 24.83 24.33 5.36
CA LEU A 336 23.40 24.52 5.68
C LEU A 336 23.02 23.77 6.96
N GLN A 337 23.57 22.56 7.13
CA GLN A 337 23.35 21.76 8.33
C GLN A 337 23.84 22.48 9.59
N SER A 338 25.01 23.13 9.56
CA SER A 338 25.51 23.87 10.72
C SER A 338 24.70 25.13 11.05
N LEU A 339 23.97 25.68 10.08
CA LEU A 339 23.02 26.77 10.26
C LEU A 339 21.64 26.29 10.74
N GLY A 340 21.41 24.98 10.81
CA GLY A 340 20.10 24.41 11.14
C GLY A 340 19.06 24.57 10.02
N GLU A 341 19.50 24.87 8.80
CA GLU A 341 18.62 25.01 7.64
C GLU A 341 18.32 23.64 7.03
N ASP A 342 17.03 23.36 6.82
CA ASP A 342 16.56 22.09 6.29
C ASP A 342 15.43 22.31 5.26
N HIS A 343 14.82 21.23 4.76
CA HIS A 343 13.78 21.31 3.74
C HIS A 343 12.59 22.17 4.22
N PRO A 344 12.07 23.09 3.38
CA PRO A 344 10.89 23.92 3.71
C PRO A 344 9.59 23.17 4.06
N LYS A 345 9.58 21.84 3.85
CA LYS A 345 8.44 20.98 4.16
C LYS A 345 8.21 20.85 5.65
N LEU A 346 9.26 20.90 6.47
CA LEU A 346 9.15 20.78 7.92
C LEU A 346 8.39 21.98 8.50
N ALA A 347 8.82 23.20 8.18
CA ALA A 347 8.11 24.42 8.60
C ALA A 347 6.65 24.44 8.09
N LYS A 348 6.42 23.97 6.86
CA LYS A 348 5.05 23.88 6.33
C LYS A 348 4.22 22.83 7.06
N LEU A 349 4.81 21.69 7.44
CA LEU A 349 4.15 20.64 8.21
C LEU A 349 3.69 21.17 9.57
N GLU A 350 4.57 21.89 10.28
CA GLU A 350 4.24 22.52 11.57
C GLU A 350 3.02 23.44 11.43
N SER A 351 3.04 24.35 10.45
CA SER A 351 1.91 25.26 10.20
C SER A 351 0.59 24.53 9.90
N ILE A 352 0.68 23.36 9.25
CA ILE A 352 -0.49 22.54 8.93
C ILE A 352 -0.98 21.76 10.14
N MET A 353 -0.09 21.28 11.01
CA MET A 353 -0.50 20.65 12.28
C MET A 353 -1.22 21.67 13.16
N GLU A 354 -0.63 22.85 13.39
CA GLU A 354 -1.19 23.91 14.23
C GLU A 354 -2.56 24.40 13.74
N ALA A 355 -2.74 24.53 12.43
CA ALA A 355 -3.99 25.02 11.86
C ALA A 355 -5.13 23.98 11.88
N ASN A 356 -4.83 22.68 11.93
CA ASN A 356 -5.82 21.62 11.66
C ASN A 356 -6.02 20.62 12.80
N LEU A 357 -5.12 20.55 13.78
CA LEU A 357 -5.25 19.68 14.95
C LEU A 357 -5.66 20.49 16.18
N LYS A 358 -6.82 20.16 16.75
CA LYS A 358 -7.32 20.74 18.01
C LYS A 358 -7.90 19.65 18.91
N GLY A 359 -7.72 19.80 20.22
CA GLY A 359 -8.31 18.88 21.21
C GLY A 359 -7.89 17.43 20.96
N THR A 360 -8.85 16.54 20.70
CA THR A 360 -8.63 15.10 20.49
C THR A 360 -8.49 14.70 19.02
N ASP A 361 -8.26 15.66 18.13
CA ASP A 361 -8.06 15.41 16.69
C ASP A 361 -6.80 14.57 16.46
N LYS A 362 -6.87 13.62 15.51
CA LYS A 362 -5.77 12.71 15.18
C LYS A 362 -5.26 12.94 13.77
N ALA A 363 -3.95 12.81 13.58
CA ALA A 363 -3.31 12.85 12.26
C ALA A 363 -2.50 11.60 11.94
N ILE A 364 -2.40 11.31 10.64
CA ILE A 364 -1.40 10.40 10.09
C ILE A 364 -0.58 11.09 9.00
N ILE A 365 0.74 10.99 9.11
CA ILE A 365 1.70 11.60 8.19
C ILE A 365 2.43 10.47 7.47
N PHE A 366 2.32 10.42 6.14
CA PHE A 366 2.99 9.45 5.30
C PHE A 366 4.29 10.01 4.73
N ALA A 367 5.40 9.34 5.01
CA ALA A 367 6.71 9.62 4.43
C ALA A 367 7.33 8.33 3.86
N SER A 368 8.05 8.42 2.74
CA SER A 368 8.62 7.23 2.09
C SER A 368 9.85 6.65 2.79
N TYR A 369 10.54 7.44 3.63
CA TYR A 369 11.85 7.10 4.17
C TYR A 369 11.87 7.16 5.70
N ARG A 370 12.60 6.22 6.32
CA ARG A 370 12.71 6.14 7.79
C ARG A 370 13.40 7.37 8.39
N ASP A 371 14.50 7.81 7.78
CA ASP A 371 15.22 9.00 8.24
C ASP A 371 14.31 10.24 8.25
N THR A 372 13.37 10.34 7.29
CA THR A 372 12.34 11.39 7.25
C THR A 372 11.29 11.20 8.34
N VAL A 373 10.84 9.97 8.61
CA VAL A 373 9.93 9.66 9.72
C VAL A 373 10.55 10.09 11.04
N ASP A 374 11.81 9.75 11.28
CA ASP A 374 12.54 10.08 12.50
C ASP A 374 12.68 11.61 12.65
N LYS A 375 13.02 12.33 11.56
CA LYS A 375 13.11 13.79 11.58
C LYS A 375 11.77 14.46 11.87
N ILE A 376 10.69 14.00 11.24
CA ILE A 376 9.34 14.53 11.50
C ILE A 376 8.94 14.24 12.95
N PHE A 377 9.24 13.05 13.46
CA PHE A 377 9.01 12.71 14.86
C PHE A 377 9.75 13.66 15.81
N GLU A 378 11.05 13.88 15.61
CA GLU A 378 11.86 14.79 16.44
C GLU A 378 11.28 16.21 16.46
N VAL A 379 10.93 16.74 15.28
CA VAL A 379 10.41 18.11 15.12
C VAL A 379 9.04 18.26 15.79
N LEU A 380 8.10 17.36 15.52
CA LEU A 380 6.75 17.45 16.08
C LEU A 380 6.72 17.14 17.58
N HIS A 381 7.51 16.18 18.04
CA HIS A 381 7.68 15.92 19.47
C HIS A 381 8.30 17.14 20.19
N GLY A 382 9.29 17.79 19.58
CA GLY A 382 9.87 19.03 20.11
C GLY A 382 8.88 20.20 20.22
N LYS A 383 7.78 20.16 19.46
CA LYS A 383 6.66 21.12 19.53
C LYS A 383 5.58 20.73 20.54
N GLY A 384 5.75 19.63 21.26
CA GLY A 384 4.83 19.18 22.30
C GLY A 384 3.69 18.28 21.83
N TYR A 385 3.72 17.80 20.58
CA TYR A 385 2.75 16.79 20.12
C TYR A 385 3.11 15.41 20.67
N HIS A 386 2.10 14.59 20.98
CA HIS A 386 2.32 13.18 21.29
C HIS A 386 2.39 12.38 19.97
N VAL A 387 3.60 12.04 19.56
CA VAL A 387 3.86 11.43 18.25
C VAL A 387 4.26 9.97 18.40
N GLY A 388 3.62 9.09 17.65
CA GLY A 388 4.04 7.72 17.42
C GLY A 388 4.67 7.54 16.03
N THR A 389 5.45 6.48 15.85
CA THR A 389 5.98 6.10 14.54
C THR A 389 5.47 4.73 14.10
N LEU A 390 5.32 4.53 12.80
CA LEU A 390 4.91 3.28 12.19
C LEU A 390 5.82 2.89 11.02
N ILE A 391 6.86 2.12 11.35
CA ILE A 391 7.97 1.79 10.47
C ILE A 391 8.04 0.28 10.25
N GLY A 392 8.05 -0.15 8.99
CA GLY A 392 8.20 -1.57 8.65
C GLY A 392 9.53 -2.17 9.05
N LYS A 393 9.54 -3.46 9.41
CA LYS A 393 10.76 -4.22 9.70
C LYS A 393 11.47 -4.62 8.41
N SER A 394 12.78 -4.41 8.35
CA SER A 394 13.66 -4.89 7.27
C SER A 394 14.96 -5.39 7.90
N GLY A 395 15.18 -6.70 7.85
CA GLY A 395 16.24 -7.36 8.62
C GLY A 395 16.05 -7.12 10.12
N GLN A 396 17.10 -6.64 10.80
CA GLN A 396 17.08 -6.30 12.23
C GLN A 396 16.63 -4.85 12.51
N THR A 397 16.25 -4.09 11.49
CA THR A 397 15.95 -2.65 11.63
C THR A 397 14.48 -2.34 11.37
N GLY A 398 13.91 -1.39 12.12
CA GLY A 398 12.49 -1.04 12.09
C GLY A 398 11.71 -1.64 13.26
N GLN A 399 10.40 -1.41 13.31
CA GLN A 399 9.57 -1.85 14.43
C GLN A 399 9.11 -3.30 14.25
N SER A 400 9.06 -4.03 15.36
CA SER A 400 8.36 -5.32 15.44
C SER A 400 6.86 -5.13 15.26
N GLN A 401 6.15 -6.19 14.87
CA GLN A 401 4.69 -6.16 14.74
C GLN A 401 4.00 -5.79 16.06
N LYS A 402 4.53 -6.26 17.20
CA LYS A 402 4.02 -5.89 18.53
C LYS A 402 4.10 -4.38 18.78
N GLN A 403 5.24 -3.76 18.47
CA GLN A 403 5.43 -2.31 18.59
C GLN A 403 4.51 -1.51 17.65
N GLN A 404 4.29 -2.02 16.43
CA GLN A 404 3.37 -1.39 15.47
C GLN A 404 1.92 -1.42 15.99
N LEU A 405 1.47 -2.55 16.53
CA LEU A 405 0.14 -2.68 17.15
C LEU A 405 -0.01 -1.77 18.37
N GLU A 406 1.02 -1.69 19.21
CA GLU A 406 1.04 -0.81 20.38
C GLU A 406 0.92 0.67 19.96
N ALA A 407 1.69 1.12 18.97
CA ALA A 407 1.60 2.50 18.48
C ALA A 407 0.19 2.84 17.96
N LEU A 408 -0.48 1.90 17.29
CA LEU A 408 -1.86 2.07 16.84
C LEU A 408 -2.86 2.08 17.98
N ALA A 409 -2.66 1.25 18.99
CA ALA A 409 -3.48 1.24 20.20
C ALA A 409 -3.38 2.59 20.94
N LYS A 410 -2.17 3.16 21.03
CA LYS A 410 -1.91 4.48 21.62
C LYS A 410 -2.54 5.61 20.82
N LEU A 411 -2.51 5.55 19.49
CA LEU A 411 -3.28 6.48 18.66
C LEU A 411 -4.79 6.30 18.88
N LYS A 412 -5.28 5.07 19.06
CA LYS A 412 -6.70 4.79 19.29
C LYS A 412 -7.18 5.31 20.64
N SER A 413 -6.41 5.10 21.71
CA SER A 413 -6.71 5.62 23.05
C SER A 413 -6.59 7.14 23.15
N GLY A 414 -5.86 7.78 22.24
CA GLY A 414 -5.57 9.22 22.29
C GLY A 414 -4.31 9.55 23.10
N GLU A 415 -3.49 8.55 23.45
CA GLU A 415 -2.13 8.77 23.98
C GLU A 415 -1.21 9.37 22.92
N PHE A 416 -1.45 9.08 21.64
CA PHE A 416 -0.82 9.78 20.52
C PHE A 416 -1.84 10.61 19.74
N ASP A 417 -1.44 11.83 19.41
CA ASP A 417 -2.15 12.74 18.53
C ASP A 417 -1.81 12.45 17.06
N ILE A 418 -0.56 12.03 16.81
CA ILE A 418 0.02 11.91 15.47
C ILE A 418 0.70 10.56 15.31
N ILE A 419 0.47 9.88 14.19
CA ILE A 419 1.36 8.80 13.72
C ILE A 419 2.12 9.25 12.48
N VAL A 420 3.44 9.10 12.50
CA VAL A 420 4.29 9.24 11.33
C VAL A 420 4.63 7.86 10.78
N ALA A 421 4.17 7.56 9.56
CA ALA A 421 4.20 6.24 8.98
C ALA A 421 4.99 6.17 7.67
N THR A 422 5.71 5.05 7.51
CA THR A 422 6.17 4.60 6.20
C THR A 422 5.05 3.89 5.43
N GLN A 423 5.38 3.16 4.37
CA GLN A 423 4.46 2.33 3.59
C GLN A 423 3.63 1.37 4.46
N VAL A 424 4.10 1.00 5.64
CA VAL A 424 3.34 0.15 6.57
C VAL A 424 2.01 0.77 6.98
N GLY A 425 1.90 2.09 7.11
CA GLY A 425 0.60 2.72 7.43
C GLY A 425 -0.43 2.66 6.29
N GLU A 426 -0.01 2.27 5.09
CA GLU A 426 -0.89 2.06 3.94
C GLU A 426 -1.58 0.70 4.02
N GLU A 427 -0.84 -0.30 4.51
CA GLU A 427 -1.27 -1.67 4.65
C GLU A 427 -2.17 -1.79 5.88
N GLY A 428 -3.42 -2.22 5.68
CA GLY A 428 -4.19 -3.11 6.56
C GLY A 428 -4.10 -3.01 8.08
N LEU A 429 -3.65 -1.89 8.60
CA LEU A 429 -3.58 -1.56 10.00
C LEU A 429 -4.86 -0.78 10.28
N ASP A 430 -5.60 -1.18 11.30
CA ASP A 430 -6.78 -0.47 11.79
C ASP A 430 -6.31 0.82 12.48
N VAL A 431 -5.79 1.73 11.66
CA VAL A 431 -5.48 3.09 12.04
C VAL A 431 -6.83 3.74 12.32
N SER A 432 -6.99 4.22 13.55
CA SER A 432 -8.14 5.06 13.92
C SER A 432 -8.38 6.13 12.88
N GLU A 433 -9.64 6.45 12.61
CA GLU A 433 -9.96 7.50 11.65
C GLU A 433 -9.26 8.79 12.07
N CYS A 434 -8.44 9.32 11.17
CA CYS A 434 -7.71 10.55 11.36
C CYS A 434 -8.51 11.69 10.74
N LYS A 435 -8.56 12.84 11.41
CA LYS A 435 -9.12 14.07 10.82
C LYS A 435 -8.23 14.62 9.74
N LEU A 436 -6.91 14.46 9.91
CA LEU A 436 -5.90 14.95 9.00
C LEU A 436 -5.02 13.81 8.48
N VAL A 437 -4.83 13.77 7.17
CA VAL A 437 -3.87 12.90 6.50
C VAL A 437 -2.88 13.78 5.74
N VAL A 438 -1.59 13.62 5.97
CA VAL A 438 -0.56 14.36 5.25
C VAL A 438 0.28 13.42 4.40
N PHE A 439 0.41 13.70 3.11
CA PHE A 439 1.42 13.08 2.25
C PHE A 439 2.62 14.00 2.22
N TYR A 440 3.64 13.68 3.01
CA TYR A 440 4.88 14.45 3.09
C TYR A 440 5.67 14.37 1.78
N ASP A 441 5.61 13.20 1.14
CA ASP A 441 6.11 12.97 -0.22
C ASP A 441 5.15 12.06 -1.00
N ASN A 442 5.17 12.22 -2.32
CA ASN A 442 4.29 11.55 -3.25
C ASN A 442 4.93 10.32 -3.86
N VAL A 443 4.11 9.29 -4.03
CA VAL A 443 4.45 8.05 -4.72
C VAL A 443 3.62 7.93 -5.99
N SER A 444 4.22 7.42 -7.06
CA SER A 444 3.51 7.26 -8.35
C SER A 444 2.41 6.20 -8.34
N SER A 445 2.14 5.53 -7.22
CA SER A 445 1.15 4.44 -7.13
C SER A 445 -0.24 4.96 -6.80
N ALA A 446 -1.19 4.76 -7.73
CA ALA A 446 -2.60 5.08 -7.51
C ALA A 446 -3.23 4.23 -6.39
N ILE A 447 -2.80 2.96 -6.25
CA ILE A 447 -3.30 2.06 -5.19
C ILE A 447 -2.95 2.63 -3.81
N ARG A 448 -1.68 3.04 -3.64
CA ARG A 448 -1.22 3.62 -2.37
C ARG A 448 -1.92 4.93 -2.07
N PHE A 449 -2.10 5.78 -3.09
CA PHE A 449 -2.85 7.02 -2.94
C PHE A 449 -4.26 6.76 -2.38
N THR A 450 -5.01 5.82 -2.96
CA THR A 450 -6.35 5.45 -2.50
C THR A 450 -6.36 4.83 -1.09
N GLN A 451 -5.38 3.98 -0.77
CA GLN A 451 -5.25 3.37 0.56
C GLN A 451 -4.97 4.42 1.65
N ARG A 452 -4.08 5.37 1.37
CA ARG A 452 -3.76 6.48 2.28
C ARG A 452 -4.94 7.43 2.44
N LEU A 453 -5.64 7.77 1.34
CA LEU A 453 -6.83 8.61 1.37
C LEU A 453 -7.93 8.01 2.27
N GLY A 454 -8.07 6.69 2.27
CA GLY A 454 -9.03 5.98 3.11
C GLY A 454 -8.71 5.95 4.61
N ARG A 455 -7.68 6.67 5.09
CA ARG A 455 -7.42 6.87 6.52
C ARG A 455 -8.22 8.01 7.15
N THR A 456 -9.00 8.72 6.33
CA THR A 456 -9.90 9.80 6.76
C THR A 456 -11.23 9.78 6.00
N GLY A 457 -12.21 10.55 6.46
CA GLY A 457 -13.48 10.73 5.77
C GLY A 457 -14.43 9.55 5.87
N ARG A 458 -14.38 8.78 6.98
CA ARG A 458 -15.23 7.58 7.17
C ARG A 458 -16.46 7.86 8.05
N ARG A 459 -16.29 8.53 9.19
CA ARG A 459 -17.33 8.92 10.16
C ARG A 459 -17.44 10.44 10.32
N SER A 460 -16.43 11.18 9.87
CA SER A 460 -16.42 12.64 9.95
C SER A 460 -15.73 13.25 8.73
N PRO A 461 -16.01 14.53 8.39
CA PRO A 461 -15.28 15.23 7.34
C PRO A 461 -13.77 15.19 7.58
N GLY A 462 -13.05 14.82 6.53
CA GLY A 462 -11.61 14.63 6.56
C GLY A 462 -10.87 15.69 5.78
N LYS A 463 -9.60 15.93 6.13
CA LYS A 463 -8.69 16.75 5.34
C LYS A 463 -7.47 15.95 4.92
N VAL A 464 -7.12 16.05 3.65
CA VAL A 464 -5.90 15.45 3.09
C VAL A 464 -5.04 16.56 2.55
N VAL A 465 -3.79 16.63 3.00
CA VAL A 465 -2.82 17.59 2.52
C VAL A 465 -1.73 16.82 1.79
N SER A 466 -1.47 17.17 0.53
CA SER A 466 -0.40 16.60 -0.27
C SER A 466 0.64 17.67 -0.54
N PHE A 467 1.84 17.49 0.01
CA PHE A 467 2.96 18.37 -0.26
C PHE A 467 3.56 18.04 -1.61
N ILE A 468 3.90 19.07 -2.39
CA ILE A 468 4.46 18.92 -3.73
C ILE A 468 5.69 19.80 -3.83
N THR A 469 6.89 19.22 -3.80
CA THR A 469 8.12 19.99 -4.07
C THR A 469 8.24 20.30 -5.57
N LYS A 470 8.15 21.58 -5.93
CA LYS A 470 8.16 22.09 -7.31
C LYS A 470 9.45 21.78 -8.06
N GLY A 471 9.34 21.39 -9.32
CA GLY A 471 10.50 21.14 -10.19
C GLY A 471 11.31 19.89 -9.80
N THR A 472 10.75 19.01 -8.97
CA THR A 472 11.41 17.78 -8.50
C THR A 472 10.64 16.53 -8.93
N ARG A 473 11.20 15.36 -8.59
CA ARG A 473 10.51 14.08 -8.77
C ARG A 473 9.23 13.95 -7.96
N ASP A 474 9.09 14.69 -6.87
CA ASP A 474 7.90 14.66 -6.02
C ASP A 474 6.66 15.16 -6.79
N GLU A 475 6.79 16.30 -7.48
CA GLU A 475 5.77 16.84 -8.38
C GLU A 475 5.42 15.86 -9.51
N THR A 476 6.44 15.26 -10.13
CA THR A 476 6.23 14.24 -11.16
C THR A 476 5.46 13.04 -10.62
N ASN A 477 5.80 12.54 -9.43
CA ASN A 477 5.12 11.41 -8.80
C ASN A 477 3.65 11.71 -8.52
N TYR A 478 3.33 12.91 -8.03
CA TYR A 478 1.97 13.36 -7.80
C TYR A 478 1.13 13.31 -9.08
N TYR A 479 1.60 13.94 -10.17
CA TYR A 479 0.82 13.95 -11.41
C TYR A 479 0.68 12.57 -12.03
N ILE A 480 1.72 11.72 -11.95
CA ILE A 480 1.63 10.32 -12.40
C ILE A 480 0.59 9.54 -11.57
N SER A 481 0.52 9.73 -10.24
CA SER A 481 -0.47 9.02 -9.42
C SER A 481 -1.89 9.42 -9.78
N GLN A 482 -2.14 10.73 -9.98
CA GLN A 482 -3.47 11.23 -10.40
C GLN A 482 -3.87 10.71 -11.79
N GLN A 483 -2.93 10.69 -12.73
CA GLN A 483 -3.17 10.16 -14.07
C GLN A 483 -3.48 8.65 -14.02
N ARG A 484 -2.71 7.88 -13.25
CA ARG A 484 -2.92 6.44 -13.08
C ARG A 484 -4.26 6.12 -12.41
N LEU A 485 -4.67 6.90 -11.42
CA LEU A 485 -5.96 6.75 -10.75
C LEU A 485 -7.11 6.92 -11.77
N SER A 486 -7.07 8.02 -12.52
CA SER A 486 -8.06 8.33 -13.56
C SER A 486 -8.08 7.25 -14.66
N LYS A 487 -6.90 6.78 -15.06
CA LYS A 487 -6.77 5.72 -16.06
C LYS A 487 -7.33 4.39 -15.56
N SER A 488 -7.06 4.01 -14.31
CA SER A 488 -7.59 2.78 -13.70
C SER A 488 -9.12 2.78 -13.71
N GLN A 489 -9.75 3.87 -13.24
CA GLN A 489 -11.20 4.01 -13.25
C GLN A 489 -11.81 3.89 -14.66
N ARG A 490 -11.18 4.53 -15.67
CA ARG A 490 -11.62 4.41 -17.07
C ARG A 490 -11.47 2.99 -17.60
N THR A 491 -10.37 2.31 -17.28
CA THR A 491 -10.12 0.93 -17.70
C THR A 491 -11.16 -0.02 -17.10
N ILE A 492 -11.47 0.11 -15.80
CA ILE A 492 -12.50 -0.68 -15.12
C ILE A 492 -13.87 -0.46 -15.78
N LYS A 493 -14.27 0.80 -16.01
CA LYS A 493 -15.53 1.13 -16.69
C LYS A 493 -15.61 0.52 -18.10
N ARG A 494 -14.50 0.51 -18.84
CA ARG A 494 -14.43 -0.11 -20.18
C ARG A 494 -14.54 -1.63 -20.12
N MET A 495 -13.84 -2.26 -19.18
CA MET A 495 -13.91 -3.71 -18.99
C MET A 495 -15.34 -4.14 -18.65
N ASN A 496 -16.00 -3.46 -17.70
CA ASN A 496 -17.38 -3.77 -17.33
C ASN A 496 -18.39 -3.60 -18.47
N LYS A 497 -18.15 -2.72 -19.44
CA LYS A 497 -18.98 -2.61 -20.65
C LYS A 497 -18.80 -3.78 -21.61
N ASN A 498 -17.59 -4.33 -21.69
CA ASN A 498 -17.25 -5.44 -22.58
C ASN A 498 -17.68 -6.80 -22.00
N TYR A 499 -17.80 -6.89 -20.67
CA TYR A 499 -18.42 -8.04 -20.00
C TYR A 499 -19.94 -7.98 -20.16
N LYS A 500 -20.50 -8.81 -21.04
CA LYS A 500 -21.95 -9.06 -21.07
C LYS A 500 -22.32 -9.70 -19.73
N LYS A 501 -23.24 -9.08 -18.97
CA LYS A 501 -23.92 -9.75 -17.86
C LYS A 501 -24.36 -11.14 -18.36
N PRO A 502 -24.08 -12.24 -17.64
CA PRO A 502 -24.79 -13.49 -17.90
C PRO A 502 -26.27 -13.15 -17.91
N ALA A 503 -26.99 -13.56 -18.96
CA ALA A 503 -28.41 -13.31 -19.05
C ALA A 503 -29.06 -13.75 -17.72
N GLU A 504 -29.87 -12.87 -17.11
CA GLU A 504 -30.74 -13.29 -16.01
C GLU A 504 -31.43 -14.57 -16.48
N LYS A 505 -31.13 -15.70 -15.81
CA LYS A 505 -32.00 -16.86 -15.92
C LYS A 505 -33.35 -16.37 -15.40
N LYS A 506 -34.23 -15.99 -16.32
CA LYS A 506 -35.64 -15.78 -16.04
C LYS A 506 -36.11 -17.11 -15.46
N GLY A 507 -36.25 -17.16 -14.13
CA GLY A 507 -36.87 -18.30 -13.47
C GLY A 507 -38.26 -18.52 -14.05
N LEU A 508 -38.69 -19.78 -14.06
CA LEU A 508 -40.04 -20.17 -14.47
C LEU A 508 -41.14 -19.43 -13.66
N ASP A 509 -40.78 -18.82 -12.53
CA ASP A 509 -41.65 -18.06 -11.62
C ASP A 509 -42.26 -16.78 -12.23
N LYS A 510 -41.90 -16.44 -13.47
CA LYS A 510 -42.57 -15.36 -14.24
C LYS A 510 -43.65 -15.87 -15.21
N PHE A 511 -43.85 -17.18 -15.29
CA PHE A 511 -44.82 -17.85 -16.18
C PHE A 511 -45.78 -18.81 -15.44
N LEU A 512 -45.71 -18.86 -14.12
CA LEU A 512 -46.71 -19.45 -13.22
C LEU A 512 -47.27 -18.33 -12.35
#